data_AF-A0A9P0Q3S1-F1
#
_entry.id   AF-A0A9P0Q3S1-F1
#
_cell.length_a   1.000
_cell.length_b   1.000
_cell.length_c   1.000
_cell.angle_alpha   90.00
_cell.angle_beta   90.00
_cell.angle_gamma   90.00
#
_symmetry.space_group_name_H-M   'P 1'
#
loop_
_entity.id
_entity.type
_entity.pdbx_description
1 polymer ?
#
loop_
_entity_poly.entity_id
_entity_poly.type
_entity_poly.pdbx_seq_one_letter_code
_entity_poly.pdbx_strand_id
1 'polypeptide(L)'
;MFSAQAGADKVYGIDQSEVVYKAMDIVRENSLQDKIHLIKGQVEKTNLPVEKVDIIVSEWMGYFLLFEGMLDSFIHARNAFLKPDGYVLPNRCNISIIGVGDLDRYNKLVNFWDDVYGFSMKCMKSEVLREAFVELVPVDNLLTDASVVTEIDLMKCNVDVCIFSSKFKLNVIKDGTLTAIAGYFDTFFDLETKVEFSTGPHAPKTHWQQTVFFLGQTVELRKGDTVEGTISCTRLTKNVRGLSVTITIADKKYQFILD
;
A
#
# COMPACT_ATOMS: atom_id res chain seq x y z
N MET A 1 4.19 -2.84 23.27
CA MET A 1 5.35 -3.28 24.07
C MET A 1 6.58 -2.43 23.77
N PHE A 2 7.01 -2.27 22.51
CA PHE A 2 8.15 -1.42 22.16
C PHE A 2 8.06 0.01 22.72
N SER A 3 6.90 0.68 22.64
CA SER A 3 6.74 2.02 23.22
C SER A 3 7.02 2.06 24.74
N ALA A 4 6.59 1.04 25.49
CA ALA A 4 6.86 0.95 26.92
C ALA A 4 8.34 0.68 27.22
N GLN A 5 8.99 -0.16 26.40
CA GLN A 5 10.44 -0.42 26.47
C GLN A 5 11.26 0.83 26.14
N ALA A 6 10.78 1.66 25.21
CA ALA A 6 11.39 2.94 24.85
C ALA A 6 11.18 4.04 25.91
N GLY A 7 10.46 3.74 27.01
CA GLY A 7 10.30 4.66 28.14
C GLY A 7 8.98 5.42 28.18
N ALA A 8 7.97 5.05 27.39
CA ALA A 8 6.64 5.64 27.52
C ALA A 8 6.08 5.43 28.94
N ASP A 9 5.49 6.49 29.51
CA ASP A 9 4.86 6.45 30.83
C ASP A 9 3.62 5.54 30.82
N LYS A 10 2.76 5.72 29.80
CA LYS A 10 1.59 4.87 29.53
C LYS A 10 1.46 4.58 28.04
N VAL A 11 0.91 3.42 27.72
CA VAL A 11 0.60 2.98 26.35
C VAL A 11 -0.84 2.50 26.28
N TYR A 12 -1.61 3.04 25.34
CA TYR A 12 -2.96 2.60 25.04
C TYR A 12 -2.97 1.90 23.68
N GLY A 13 -3.40 0.64 23.64
CA GLY A 13 -3.59 -0.11 22.40
C GLY A 13 -5.08 -0.35 22.17
N ILE A 14 -5.58 0.00 20.99
CA ILE A 14 -6.98 -0.25 20.60
C ILE A 14 -6.97 -1.23 19.43
N ASP A 15 -7.72 -2.33 19.54
CA ASP A 15 -7.93 -3.27 18.45
C ASP A 15 -9.34 -3.88 18.54
N GLN A 16 -10.03 -4.02 17.42
CA GLN A 16 -11.40 -4.57 17.37
C GLN A 16 -11.41 -6.11 17.46
N SER A 17 -10.33 -6.75 17.02
CA SER A 17 -10.19 -8.20 16.91
C SER A 17 -10.11 -8.88 18.28
N GLU A 18 -10.50 -10.16 18.32
CA GLU A 18 -10.37 -11.02 19.50
C GLU A 18 -8.91 -11.26 19.91
N VAL A 19 -7.94 -10.98 19.02
CA VAL A 19 -6.50 -11.07 19.32
C VAL A 19 -6.10 -10.20 20.51
N VAL A 20 -6.84 -9.13 20.80
CA VAL A 20 -6.58 -8.22 21.92
C VAL A 20 -6.54 -8.96 23.26
N TYR A 21 -7.33 -10.01 23.45
CA TYR A 21 -7.31 -10.79 24.69
C TYR A 21 -6.00 -11.58 24.84
N LYS A 22 -5.47 -12.12 23.74
CA LYS A 22 -4.15 -12.75 23.73
C LYS A 22 -3.04 -11.71 23.91
N ALA A 23 -3.18 -10.54 23.31
CA ALA A 23 -2.25 -9.44 23.54
C ALA A 23 -2.23 -9.01 25.02
N MET A 24 -3.36 -9.03 25.72
CA MET A 24 -3.41 -8.77 27.17
C MET A 24 -2.63 -9.82 27.96
N ASP A 25 -2.79 -11.11 27.63
CA ASP A 25 -2.03 -12.18 28.26
C ASP A 25 -0.52 -12.01 28.03
N ILE A 26 -0.10 -11.72 26.79
CA ILE A 26 1.30 -11.45 26.43
C ILE A 26 1.86 -10.26 27.24
N VAL A 27 1.09 -9.17 27.37
CA VAL A 27 1.49 -8.00 28.17
C VAL A 27 1.72 -8.38 29.63
N ARG A 28 0.89 -9.25 30.22
CA ARG A 28 1.05 -9.73 31.60
C ARG A 28 2.24 -10.67 31.76
N GLU A 29 2.46 -11.60 30.82
CA GLU A 29 3.61 -12.50 30.83
C GLU A 29 4.94 -11.74 30.81
N ASN A 30 4.95 -10.55 30.20
CA ASN A 30 6.11 -9.68 30.13
C ASN A 30 6.15 -8.62 31.25
N SER A 31 5.26 -8.69 32.25
CA SER A 31 5.18 -7.75 33.37
C SER A 31 5.00 -6.28 32.95
N LEU A 32 4.23 -6.02 31.89
CA LEU A 32 3.99 -4.68 31.33
C LEU A 32 2.57 -4.15 31.56
N GLN A 33 1.72 -4.88 32.29
CA GLN A 33 0.30 -4.57 32.48
C GLN A 33 0.03 -3.23 33.19
N ASP A 34 0.96 -2.74 34.01
CA ASP A 34 0.82 -1.46 34.71
C ASP A 34 1.08 -0.26 33.79
N LYS A 35 1.75 -0.49 32.66
CA LYS A 35 2.06 0.55 31.65
C LYS A 35 1.21 0.44 30.38
N ILE A 36 0.86 -0.79 29.97
CA ILE A 36 0.18 -1.04 28.70
C ILE A 36 -1.28 -1.42 28.98
N HIS A 37 -2.19 -0.57 28.54
CA HIS A 37 -3.63 -0.76 28.65
C HIS A 37 -4.21 -1.05 27.26
N LEU A 38 -4.71 -2.27 27.07
CA LEU A 38 -5.34 -2.68 25.82
C LEU A 38 -6.86 -2.56 25.92
N ILE A 39 -7.50 -2.09 24.86
CA ILE A 39 -8.93 -1.83 24.78
C ILE A 39 -9.47 -2.53 23.53
N LYS A 40 -10.48 -3.38 23.72
CA LYS A 40 -11.18 -4.00 22.60
C LYS A 40 -12.19 -3.03 22.01
N GLY A 41 -12.03 -2.66 20.74
CA GLY A 41 -12.98 -1.77 20.08
C GLY A 41 -12.50 -1.19 18.76
N GLN A 42 -13.43 -0.56 18.05
CA GLN A 42 -13.14 0.34 16.94
C GLN A 42 -12.71 1.69 17.50
N VAL A 43 -11.64 2.27 16.97
CA VAL A 43 -11.09 3.53 17.49
C VAL A 43 -12.11 4.68 17.42
N GLU A 44 -12.99 4.64 16.42
CA GLU A 44 -14.07 5.61 16.21
C GLU A 44 -15.17 5.55 17.27
N LYS A 45 -15.23 4.45 18.04
CA LYS A 45 -16.26 4.19 19.06
C LYS A 45 -15.67 3.99 20.46
N THR A 46 -14.37 4.20 20.60
CA THR A 46 -13.64 3.92 21.84
C THR A 46 -13.18 5.21 22.47
N ASN A 47 -13.54 5.44 23.73
CA ASN A 47 -12.98 6.53 24.51
C ASN A 47 -11.69 6.06 25.20
N LEU A 48 -10.65 6.87 25.10
CA LEU A 48 -9.43 6.68 25.89
C LEU A 48 -9.66 7.18 27.33
N PRO A 49 -8.96 6.62 28.33
CA PRO A 49 -8.98 7.13 29.70
C PRO A 49 -8.19 8.44 29.86
N VAL A 50 -7.71 9.00 28.76
CA VAL A 50 -7.02 10.29 28.65
C VAL A 50 -7.65 11.07 27.49
N GLU A 51 -7.65 12.40 27.59
CA GLU A 51 -8.21 13.25 26.53
C GLU A 51 -7.32 13.24 25.27
N LYS A 52 -6.00 13.31 25.47
CA LYS A 52 -5.00 13.40 24.40
C LYS A 52 -3.77 12.53 24.68
N VAL A 53 -3.10 12.13 23.61
CA VAL A 53 -1.83 11.39 23.60
C VAL A 53 -0.75 12.20 22.89
N ASP A 54 0.49 12.04 23.31
CA ASP A 54 1.66 12.69 22.73
C ASP A 54 2.10 12.04 21.41
N ILE A 55 1.93 10.73 21.29
CA ILE A 55 2.40 9.94 20.15
C ILE A 55 1.32 8.93 19.76
N ILE A 56 1.04 8.82 18.47
CA ILE A 56 0.28 7.72 17.86
C ILE A 56 1.24 6.87 17.03
N VAL A 57 1.27 5.57 17.29
CA VAL A 57 1.99 4.60 16.47
C VAL A 57 0.97 3.63 15.90
N SER A 58 0.94 3.47 14.59
CA SER A 58 0.00 2.55 13.94
C SER A 58 0.65 1.87 12.75
N GLU A 59 0.44 0.56 12.67
CA GLU A 59 0.55 -0.19 11.44
C GLU A 59 -0.85 -0.17 10.82
N TRP A 60 -1.02 0.52 9.69
CA TRP A 60 -2.31 0.69 9.01
C TRP A 60 -2.22 0.38 7.52
N MET A 61 -1.03 0.09 7.01
CA MET A 61 -0.76 0.08 5.58
C MET A 61 -1.36 -1.18 4.95
N GLY A 62 -2.12 -1.00 3.86
CA GLY A 62 -2.64 -2.11 3.07
C GLY A 62 -1.80 -2.40 1.84
N TYR A 63 -2.26 -3.34 1.01
CA TYR A 63 -1.72 -3.50 -0.35
C TYR A 63 -1.87 -2.21 -1.16
N PHE A 64 -0.89 -1.92 -2.01
CA PHE A 64 -0.80 -0.62 -2.70
C PHE A 64 -0.97 0.59 -1.74
N LEU A 65 -0.48 0.45 -0.50
CA LEU A 65 -0.59 1.36 0.66
C LEU A 65 -2.00 1.59 1.20
N LEU A 66 -2.98 1.81 0.33
CA LEU A 66 -4.29 2.39 0.66
C LEU A 66 -5.44 1.38 0.66
N PHE A 67 -5.20 0.13 0.23
CA PHE A 67 -6.21 -0.93 0.28
C PHE A 67 -6.59 -1.26 1.73
N GLU A 68 -7.76 -1.88 1.93
CA GLU A 68 -8.37 -2.19 3.23
C GLU A 68 -8.83 -1.01 4.10
N GLY A 69 -8.44 0.24 3.76
CA GLY A 69 -9.05 1.46 4.29
C GLY A 69 -8.76 1.78 5.75
N MET A 70 -7.75 1.17 6.38
CA MET A 70 -7.43 1.42 7.80
C MET A 70 -6.84 2.82 8.07
N LEU A 71 -6.37 3.51 7.02
CA LEU A 71 -5.90 4.90 7.12
C LEU A 71 -7.00 5.85 7.66
N ASP A 72 -8.27 5.57 7.40
CA ASP A 72 -9.38 6.38 7.93
C ASP A 72 -9.44 6.32 9.46
N SER A 73 -9.28 5.12 10.03
CA SER A 73 -9.23 4.90 11.47
C SER A 73 -8.01 5.59 12.10
N PHE A 74 -6.86 5.55 11.41
CA PHE A 74 -5.67 6.30 11.83
C PHE A 74 -5.91 7.82 11.82
N ILE A 75 -6.51 8.36 10.75
CA ILE A 75 -6.85 9.78 10.65
C ILE A 75 -7.84 10.19 11.74
N HIS A 76 -8.83 9.34 12.03
CA HIS A 76 -9.75 9.55 13.14
C HIS A 76 -9.00 9.63 14.47
N ALA A 77 -8.13 8.66 14.76
CA ALA A 77 -7.34 8.63 15.97
C ALA A 77 -6.45 9.87 16.12
N ARG A 78 -5.79 10.30 15.04
CA ARG A 78 -4.98 11.52 15.00
C ARG A 78 -5.81 12.75 15.37
N ASN A 79 -6.94 12.94 14.68
CA ASN A 79 -7.78 14.12 14.89
C ASN A 79 -8.42 14.14 16.28
N ALA A 80 -8.88 12.98 16.77
CA ALA A 80 -9.55 12.86 18.06
C ALA A 80 -8.56 12.94 19.24
N PHE A 81 -7.45 12.20 19.18
CA PHE A 81 -6.62 11.93 20.36
C PHE A 81 -5.23 12.55 20.32
N LEU A 82 -4.68 12.99 19.19
CA LEU A 82 -3.34 13.58 19.19
C LEU A 82 -3.35 15.01 19.76
N LYS A 83 -2.33 15.34 20.57
CA LYS A 83 -2.04 16.73 20.97
C LYS A 83 -1.59 17.58 19.77
N PRO A 84 -1.75 18.91 19.80
CA PRO A 84 -1.33 19.79 18.70
C PRO A 84 0.15 19.68 18.31
N ASP A 85 1.02 19.36 19.26
CA ASP A 85 2.47 19.18 19.13
C ASP A 85 2.89 17.70 19.16
N GLY A 86 1.93 16.79 19.06
CA GLY A 86 2.18 15.35 19.07
C GLY A 86 2.76 14.82 17.76
N TYR A 87 3.19 13.57 17.79
CA TYR A 87 3.77 12.85 16.65
C TYR A 87 2.89 11.69 16.22
N VAL A 88 2.85 11.41 14.92
CA VAL A 88 2.34 10.15 14.39
C VAL A 88 3.48 9.36 13.75
N LEU A 89 3.48 8.04 13.90
CA LEU A 89 4.53 7.17 13.39
C LEU A 89 3.92 5.96 12.65
N PRO A 90 4.27 5.73 11.36
CA PRO A 90 5.08 6.61 10.50
C PRO A 90 4.43 7.99 10.31
N ASN A 91 5.18 9.00 9.84
CA ASN A 91 4.66 10.36 9.60
C ASN A 91 4.57 10.74 8.12
N ARG A 92 5.25 10.01 7.23
CA ARG A 92 5.13 10.19 5.80
C ARG A 92 5.17 8.85 5.08
N CYS A 93 4.38 8.73 4.02
CA CYS A 93 4.44 7.61 3.09
C CYS A 93 4.46 8.14 1.66
N ASN A 94 4.90 7.33 0.71
CA ASN A 94 4.70 7.57 -0.72
C ASN A 94 4.14 6.32 -1.40
N ILE A 95 3.56 6.49 -2.59
CA ILE A 95 3.34 5.38 -3.52
C ILE A 95 4.19 5.65 -4.74
N SER A 96 4.92 4.64 -5.17
CA SER A 96 5.72 4.64 -6.38
C SER A 96 5.24 3.57 -7.35
N ILE A 97 5.45 3.80 -8.64
CA ILE A 97 5.19 2.83 -9.69
C ILE A 97 6.44 2.57 -10.52
N ILE A 98 6.54 1.39 -11.12
CA ILE A 98 7.67 0.95 -11.95
C ILE A 98 7.19 0.04 -13.08
N GLY A 99 7.87 0.07 -14.23
CA GLY A 99 7.57 -0.77 -15.39
C GLY A 99 8.21 -2.15 -15.29
N VAL A 100 7.40 -3.18 -15.53
CA VAL A 100 7.80 -4.60 -15.42
C VAL A 100 7.62 -5.32 -16.75
N GLY A 101 8.63 -6.11 -17.11
CA GLY A 101 8.62 -7.02 -18.25
C GLY A 101 8.81 -8.46 -17.81
N ASP A 102 7.72 -9.21 -17.70
CA ASP A 102 7.71 -10.63 -17.34
C ASP A 102 6.78 -11.39 -18.28
N LEU A 103 7.32 -11.77 -19.45
CA LEU A 103 6.57 -12.49 -20.47
C LEU A 103 6.13 -13.87 -20.01
N ASP A 104 6.92 -14.56 -19.17
CA ASP A 104 6.57 -15.87 -18.65
C ASP A 104 5.36 -15.80 -17.73
N ARG A 105 5.34 -14.81 -16.82
CA ARG A 105 4.20 -14.55 -15.94
C ARG A 105 2.98 -14.11 -16.75
N TYR A 106 3.17 -13.19 -17.69
CA TYR A 106 2.10 -12.71 -18.58
C TYR A 106 1.47 -13.87 -19.37
N ASN A 107 2.28 -14.78 -19.90
CA ASN A 107 1.80 -15.94 -20.63
C ASN A 107 0.99 -16.89 -19.74
N LYS A 108 1.43 -17.13 -18.50
CA LYS A 108 0.74 -18.02 -17.54
C LYS A 108 -0.57 -17.45 -17.02
N LEU A 109 -0.71 -16.13 -16.91
CA LEU A 109 -1.93 -15.51 -16.38
C LEU A 109 -2.87 -15.00 -17.46
N VAL A 110 -2.34 -14.29 -18.45
CA VAL A 110 -3.14 -13.58 -19.45
C VAL A 110 -3.30 -14.45 -20.68
N ASN A 111 -2.21 -14.88 -21.33
CA ASN A 111 -2.31 -15.64 -22.59
C ASN A 111 -2.73 -17.10 -22.40
N PHE A 112 -2.67 -17.64 -21.19
CA PHE A 112 -3.19 -18.98 -20.88
C PHE A 112 -4.64 -19.16 -21.35
N TRP A 113 -5.45 -18.10 -21.24
CA TRP A 113 -6.86 -18.12 -21.66
C TRP A 113 -7.08 -18.11 -23.17
N ASP A 114 -6.04 -17.86 -23.98
CA ASP A 114 -6.17 -18.00 -25.43
C ASP A 114 -6.42 -19.45 -25.86
N ASP A 115 -5.80 -20.39 -25.15
CA ASP A 115 -5.87 -21.82 -25.41
C ASP A 115 -5.66 -22.64 -24.12
N VAL A 116 -6.78 -23.05 -23.52
CA VAL A 116 -6.81 -23.90 -22.33
C VAL A 116 -7.03 -25.34 -22.79
N TYR A 117 -5.94 -26.07 -23.04
CA TYR A 117 -5.97 -27.47 -23.49
C TYR A 117 -6.75 -27.73 -24.79
N GLY A 118 -6.67 -26.83 -25.77
CA GLY A 118 -7.40 -26.85 -27.04
C GLY A 118 -8.69 -26.02 -27.03
N PHE A 119 -9.08 -25.46 -25.88
CA PHE A 119 -10.30 -24.69 -25.73
C PHE A 119 -10.01 -23.19 -25.59
N SER A 120 -10.56 -22.39 -26.49
CA SER A 120 -10.47 -20.92 -26.38
C SER A 120 -11.35 -20.43 -25.23
N MET A 121 -10.74 -19.80 -24.23
CA MET A 121 -11.41 -19.17 -23.09
C MET A 121 -11.11 -17.66 -23.02
N LYS A 122 -10.88 -17.02 -24.17
CA LYS A 122 -10.44 -15.61 -24.28
C LYS A 122 -11.30 -14.59 -23.55
N CYS A 123 -12.58 -14.90 -23.32
CA CYS A 123 -13.48 -14.06 -22.52
C CYS A 123 -12.99 -13.86 -21.08
N MET A 124 -12.16 -14.76 -20.54
CA MET A 124 -11.61 -14.65 -19.20
C MET A 124 -10.49 -13.61 -19.09
N LYS A 125 -9.85 -13.22 -20.21
CA LYS A 125 -8.77 -12.23 -20.21
C LYS A 125 -9.20 -10.88 -19.63
N SER A 126 -10.43 -10.44 -19.92
CA SER A 126 -10.92 -9.15 -19.42
C SER A 126 -11.10 -9.14 -17.90
N GLU A 127 -11.45 -10.28 -17.29
CA GLU A 127 -11.55 -10.39 -15.83
C GLU A 127 -10.16 -10.37 -15.19
N VAL A 128 -9.21 -11.16 -15.71
CA VAL A 128 -7.84 -11.20 -15.21
C VAL A 128 -7.13 -9.84 -15.34
N LEU A 129 -7.30 -9.16 -16.48
CA LEU A 129 -6.69 -7.84 -16.72
C LEU A 129 -7.32 -6.72 -15.87
N ARG A 130 -8.50 -6.95 -15.30
CA ARG A 130 -9.16 -6.01 -14.39
C ARG A 130 -8.69 -6.19 -12.94
N GLU A 131 -8.14 -7.34 -12.59
CA GLU A 131 -7.65 -7.61 -11.24
C GLU A 131 -6.21 -7.11 -11.07
N ALA A 132 -5.92 -6.54 -9.91
CA ALA A 132 -4.56 -6.26 -9.48
C ALA A 132 -4.02 -7.45 -8.67
N PHE A 133 -2.79 -7.85 -8.93
CA PHE A 133 -2.17 -9.02 -8.29
C PHE A 133 -1.18 -8.57 -7.23
N VAL A 134 -1.20 -9.19 -6.05
CA VAL A 134 -0.18 -8.98 -5.03
C VAL A 134 0.87 -10.08 -5.16
N GLU A 135 2.05 -9.71 -5.66
CA GLU A 135 3.15 -10.66 -5.88
C GLU A 135 4.52 -10.00 -5.76
N LEU A 136 5.56 -10.84 -5.59
CA LEU A 136 6.94 -10.39 -5.67
C LEU A 136 7.32 -10.14 -7.12
N VAL A 137 7.85 -8.96 -7.39
CA VAL A 137 8.42 -8.60 -8.68
C VAL A 137 9.93 -8.81 -8.62
N PRO A 138 10.51 -9.75 -9.41
CA PRO A 138 11.95 -9.91 -9.47
C PRO A 138 12.63 -8.65 -10.01
N VAL A 139 13.75 -8.25 -9.40
CA VAL A 139 14.53 -7.09 -9.83
C VAL A 139 14.99 -7.20 -11.29
N ASP A 140 15.27 -8.43 -11.76
CA ASP A 140 15.69 -8.69 -13.14
C ASP A 140 14.61 -8.39 -14.19
N ASN A 141 13.34 -8.34 -13.76
CA ASN A 141 12.19 -8.08 -14.63
C ASN A 141 11.84 -6.58 -14.69
N LEU A 142 12.57 -5.72 -13.98
CA LEU A 142 12.36 -4.27 -14.05
C LEU A 142 12.92 -3.71 -15.37
N LEU A 143 12.09 -2.94 -16.07
CA LEU A 143 12.46 -2.29 -17.34
C LEU A 143 12.72 -0.80 -17.20
N THR A 144 12.20 -0.18 -16.13
CA THR A 144 12.29 1.27 -15.92
C THR A 144 12.83 1.62 -14.54
N ASP A 145 13.16 2.89 -14.33
CA ASP A 145 13.20 3.45 -12.98
C ASP A 145 11.78 3.62 -12.40
N ALA A 146 11.69 3.99 -11.13
CA ALA A 146 10.43 4.25 -10.45
C ALA A 146 10.01 5.71 -10.53
N SER A 147 8.71 5.97 -10.54
CA SER A 147 8.11 7.30 -10.40
C SER A 147 7.23 7.33 -9.16
N VAL A 148 7.46 8.30 -8.27
CA VAL A 148 6.54 8.61 -7.18
C VAL A 148 5.26 9.21 -7.78
N VAL A 149 4.11 8.70 -7.37
CA VAL A 149 2.80 9.12 -7.88
C VAL A 149 1.92 9.76 -6.82
N THR A 150 2.19 9.51 -5.54
CA THR A 150 1.58 10.28 -4.46
C THR A 150 2.50 10.29 -3.25
N GLU A 151 2.50 11.42 -2.53
CA GLU A 151 3.13 11.58 -1.23
C GLU A 151 2.07 11.95 -0.21
N ILE A 152 2.14 11.33 0.97
CA ILE A 152 1.15 11.45 2.01
C ILE A 152 1.83 11.92 3.29
N ASP A 153 1.55 13.16 3.68
CA ASP A 153 1.87 13.70 5.00
C ASP A 153 0.78 13.26 5.99
N LEU A 154 1.12 12.32 6.87
CA LEU A 154 0.18 11.72 7.81
C LEU A 154 -0.21 12.65 8.96
N MET A 155 0.49 13.76 9.14
CA MET A 155 0.05 14.81 10.08
C MET A 155 -1.06 15.68 9.48
N LYS A 156 -1.16 15.77 8.14
CA LYS A 156 -2.05 16.72 7.46
C LYS A 156 -3.13 16.09 6.58
N CYS A 157 -2.97 14.85 6.14
CA CYS A 157 -3.90 14.21 5.22
C CYS A 157 -5.32 14.08 5.79
N ASN A 158 -6.31 13.96 4.92
CA ASN A 158 -7.70 13.67 5.27
C ASN A 158 -8.14 12.36 4.57
N VAL A 159 -9.38 11.93 4.80
CA VAL A 159 -9.91 10.67 4.28
C VAL A 159 -9.98 10.61 2.75
N ASP A 160 -9.95 11.76 2.07
CA ASP A 160 -9.94 11.85 0.61
C ASP A 160 -8.56 11.57 0.01
N VAL A 161 -7.53 11.30 0.82
CA VAL A 161 -6.17 10.96 0.36
C VAL A 161 -6.11 9.78 -0.60
N CYS A 162 -7.09 8.86 -0.54
CA CYS A 162 -7.21 7.75 -1.49
C CYS A 162 -7.72 8.17 -2.88
N ILE A 163 -8.17 9.41 -3.03
CA ILE A 163 -8.68 9.99 -4.27
C ILE A 163 -7.60 10.91 -4.84
N PHE A 164 -6.77 10.39 -5.72
CA PHE A 164 -5.70 11.17 -6.35
C PHE A 164 -5.58 10.88 -7.84
N SER A 165 -4.95 11.81 -8.56
CA SER A 165 -4.59 11.67 -9.96
C SER A 165 -3.26 12.37 -10.21
N SER A 166 -2.30 11.65 -10.77
CA SER A 166 -0.93 12.12 -10.95
C SER A 166 -0.37 11.71 -12.30
N LYS A 167 0.38 12.61 -12.92
CA LYS A 167 1.20 12.26 -14.08
C LYS A 167 2.43 11.51 -13.62
N PHE A 168 2.92 10.59 -14.44
CA PHE A 168 4.16 9.87 -14.20
C PHE A 168 5.02 9.83 -15.44
N LYS A 169 6.31 9.63 -15.22
CA LYS A 169 7.31 9.37 -16.26
C LYS A 169 8.26 8.29 -15.76
N LEU A 170 8.39 7.23 -16.54
CA LEU A 170 9.29 6.11 -16.28
C LEU A 170 10.36 6.09 -17.38
N ASN A 171 11.62 6.24 -17.01
CA ASN A 171 12.74 6.15 -17.93
C ASN A 171 13.12 4.68 -18.12
N VAL A 172 13.19 4.23 -19.37
CA VAL A 172 13.52 2.84 -19.69
C VAL A 172 15.02 2.61 -19.51
N ILE A 173 15.38 1.75 -18.57
CA ILE A 173 16.78 1.45 -18.21
C ILE A 173 17.30 0.18 -18.88
N LYS A 174 16.40 -0.65 -19.42
CA LYS A 174 16.68 -1.95 -20.02
C LYS A 174 15.69 -2.24 -21.16
N ASP A 175 16.19 -2.79 -22.26
CA ASP A 175 15.36 -3.27 -23.37
C ASP A 175 14.44 -4.40 -22.89
N GLY A 176 13.20 -4.43 -23.39
CA GLY A 176 12.28 -5.52 -23.12
C GLY A 176 10.84 -5.19 -23.42
N THR A 177 9.97 -6.18 -23.23
CA THR A 177 8.54 -6.05 -23.46
C THR A 177 7.85 -5.68 -22.14
N LEU A 178 7.28 -4.48 -22.06
CA LEU A 178 6.46 -4.04 -20.94
C LEU A 178 5.17 -4.86 -20.89
N THR A 179 4.98 -5.60 -19.79
CA THR A 179 3.82 -6.46 -19.56
C THR A 179 2.92 -5.93 -18.45
N ALA A 180 3.46 -5.17 -17.51
CA ALA A 180 2.72 -4.65 -16.37
C ALA A 180 3.35 -3.35 -15.83
N ILE A 181 2.56 -2.61 -15.05
CA ILE A 181 3.05 -1.62 -14.10
C ILE A 181 2.95 -2.23 -12.71
N ALA A 182 3.99 -2.12 -11.89
CA ALA A 182 3.93 -2.51 -10.49
C ALA A 182 3.92 -1.27 -9.59
N GLY A 183 3.10 -1.31 -8.55
CA GLY A 183 3.01 -0.31 -7.51
C GLY A 183 3.59 -0.82 -6.19
N TYR A 184 4.29 0.04 -5.47
CA TYR A 184 4.81 -0.22 -4.14
C TYR A 184 4.79 1.07 -3.31
N PHE A 185 5.13 0.98 -2.03
CA PHE A 185 5.16 2.15 -1.15
C PHE A 185 6.40 2.16 -0.28
N ASP A 186 6.76 3.37 0.13
CA ASP A 186 7.78 3.61 1.14
C ASP A 186 7.13 4.27 2.35
N THR A 187 7.64 3.96 3.53
CA THR A 187 7.25 4.63 4.77
C THR A 187 8.46 5.29 5.42
N PHE A 188 8.23 6.45 5.99
CA PHE A 188 9.26 7.29 6.58
C PHE A 188 8.84 7.68 7.99
N PHE A 189 9.83 7.65 8.87
CA PHE A 189 9.77 8.18 10.22
C PHE A 189 10.73 9.37 10.22
N ASP A 190 10.25 10.48 9.67
CA ASP A 190 10.99 11.73 9.54
C ASP A 190 11.15 12.36 10.94
N LEU A 191 12.05 11.78 11.72
CA LEU A 191 12.53 12.24 13.02
C LEU A 191 14.01 12.62 12.89
N GLU A 192 14.63 13.07 13.99
CA GLU A 192 16.07 13.37 14.01
C GLU A 192 16.92 12.15 13.58
N THR A 193 16.53 10.96 14.04
CA THR A 193 17.05 9.69 13.51
C THR A 193 16.16 9.21 12.38
N LYS A 194 16.68 9.25 11.16
CA LYS A 194 15.95 8.77 9.98
C LYS A 194 15.76 7.26 10.03
N VAL A 195 14.51 6.83 10.03
CA VAL A 195 14.12 5.44 9.84
C VAL A 195 13.14 5.39 8.68
N GLU A 196 13.35 4.47 7.75
CA GLU A 196 12.48 4.25 6.60
C GLU A 196 12.50 2.78 6.22
N PHE A 197 11.44 2.32 5.57
CA PHE A 197 11.47 1.05 4.85
C PHE A 197 10.67 1.16 3.56
N SER A 198 11.06 0.34 2.59
CA SER A 198 10.44 0.26 1.27
C SER A 198 9.83 -1.11 1.07
N THR A 199 8.67 -1.17 0.40
CA THR A 199 8.14 -2.40 -0.19
C THR A 199 8.53 -2.56 -1.66
N GLY A 200 9.44 -1.72 -2.17
CA GLY A 200 9.89 -1.78 -3.55
C GLY A 200 10.66 -3.06 -3.87
N PRO A 201 10.71 -3.46 -5.15
CA PRO A 201 11.40 -4.69 -5.57
C PRO A 201 12.90 -4.74 -5.22
N HIS A 202 13.55 -3.58 -5.07
CA HIS A 202 14.95 -3.46 -4.67
C HIS A 202 15.19 -3.65 -3.16
N ALA A 203 14.13 -3.66 -2.35
CA ALA A 203 14.21 -3.76 -0.90
C ALA A 203 14.01 -5.22 -0.44
N PRO A 204 14.39 -5.55 0.81
CA PRO A 204 14.07 -6.84 1.40
C PRO A 204 12.57 -7.16 1.35
N LYS A 205 12.24 -8.43 1.15
CA LYS A 205 10.85 -8.90 1.07
C LYS A 205 10.05 -8.49 2.31
N THR A 206 8.89 -7.87 2.07
CA THR A 206 7.84 -7.64 3.06
C THR A 206 6.62 -8.50 2.74
N HIS A 207 5.64 -8.55 3.66
CA HIS A 207 4.39 -9.28 3.43
C HIS A 207 3.47 -8.56 2.42
N TRP A 208 3.60 -7.24 2.26
CA TRP A 208 2.85 -6.45 1.28
C TRP A 208 3.26 -6.73 -0.16
N GLN A 209 4.51 -7.16 -0.39
CA GLN A 209 5.06 -7.38 -1.73
C GLN A 209 4.83 -6.15 -2.64
N GLN A 210 4.51 -6.35 -3.91
CA GLN A 210 4.12 -5.29 -4.83
C GLN A 210 2.74 -5.59 -5.43
N THR A 211 2.07 -4.54 -5.89
CA THR A 211 0.78 -4.65 -6.59
C THR A 211 1.00 -4.53 -8.09
N VAL A 212 0.74 -5.60 -8.83
CA VAL A 212 1.00 -5.73 -10.27
C VAL A 212 -0.28 -5.50 -11.07
N PHE A 213 -0.20 -4.58 -12.03
CA PHE A 213 -1.24 -4.16 -12.94
C PHE A 213 -0.90 -4.58 -14.37
N PHE A 214 -1.37 -5.76 -14.79
CA PHE A 214 -1.07 -6.29 -16.13
C PHE A 214 -1.70 -5.45 -17.25
N LEU A 215 -0.92 -5.11 -18.27
CA LEU A 215 -1.40 -4.34 -19.41
C LEU A 215 -2.09 -5.29 -20.40
N GLY A 216 -3.29 -4.94 -20.88
CA GLY A 216 -3.97 -5.76 -21.89
C GLY A 216 -3.27 -5.81 -23.26
N GLN A 217 -2.29 -4.95 -23.48
CA GLN A 217 -1.41 -4.98 -24.65
C GLN A 217 0.00 -4.68 -24.19
N THR A 218 0.92 -5.57 -24.55
CA THR A 218 2.35 -5.40 -24.26
C THR A 218 2.97 -4.31 -25.15
N VAL A 219 4.07 -3.72 -24.69
CA VAL A 219 4.76 -2.65 -25.41
C VAL A 219 6.25 -2.97 -25.46
N GLU A 220 6.83 -3.02 -26.66
CA GLU A 220 8.29 -3.14 -26.82
C GLU A 220 8.95 -1.82 -26.42
N LEU A 221 9.90 -1.89 -25.49
CA LEU A 221 10.65 -0.75 -24.99
C LEU A 221 12.14 -0.91 -25.32
N ARG A 222 12.79 0.20 -25.64
CA ARG A 222 14.25 0.27 -25.76
C ARG A 222 14.81 1.16 -24.67
N LYS A 223 15.99 0.78 -24.18
CA LYS A 223 16.75 1.58 -23.22
C LYS A 223 16.94 3.00 -23.76
N GLY A 224 16.62 3.97 -22.91
CA GLY A 224 16.63 5.40 -23.27
C GLY A 224 15.27 5.94 -23.70
N ASP A 225 14.28 5.08 -23.97
CA ASP A 225 12.90 5.49 -24.17
C ASP A 225 12.27 5.95 -22.84
N THR A 226 11.06 6.51 -22.93
CA THR A 226 10.29 6.94 -21.77
C THR A 226 8.83 6.49 -21.90
N VAL A 227 8.26 5.98 -20.81
CA VAL A 227 6.84 5.69 -20.68
C VAL A 227 6.20 6.79 -19.84
N GLU A 228 5.32 7.57 -20.46
CA GLU A 228 4.62 8.68 -19.81
C GLU A 228 3.12 8.44 -19.77
N GLY A 229 2.47 8.91 -18.71
CA GLY A 229 1.07 8.62 -18.48
C GLY A 229 0.46 9.34 -17.30
N THR A 230 -0.74 8.91 -16.94
CA THR A 230 -1.45 9.35 -15.73
C THR A 230 -1.95 8.13 -14.97
N ILE A 231 -1.80 8.15 -13.67
CA ILE A 231 -2.44 7.20 -12.75
C ILE A 231 -3.49 7.95 -11.94
N SER A 232 -4.64 7.35 -11.73
CA SER A 232 -5.61 7.81 -10.74
C SER A 232 -6.07 6.66 -9.86
N CYS A 233 -6.39 6.99 -8.61
CA CYS A 233 -6.93 6.06 -7.62
C CYS A 233 -8.19 6.67 -7.04
N THR A 234 -9.21 5.83 -6.85
CA THR A 234 -10.45 6.19 -6.15
C THR A 234 -10.93 4.98 -5.33
N ARG A 235 -11.83 5.20 -4.37
CA ARG A 235 -12.53 4.09 -3.70
C ARG A 235 -13.56 3.46 -4.63
N LEU A 236 -13.86 2.19 -4.44
CA LEU A 236 -15.01 1.56 -5.11
C LEU A 236 -16.32 2.08 -4.48
N THR A 237 -17.33 2.30 -5.31
CA THR A 237 -18.64 2.79 -4.84
C THR A 237 -19.38 1.77 -3.97
N LYS A 238 -19.21 0.48 -4.26
CA LYS A 238 -19.90 -0.60 -3.54
C LYS A 238 -19.12 -1.11 -2.33
N ASN A 239 -17.78 -1.06 -2.37
CA ASN A 239 -16.90 -1.44 -1.28
C ASN A 239 -15.90 -0.31 -1.01
N VAL A 240 -16.15 0.48 0.03
CA VAL A 240 -15.30 1.63 0.37
C VAL A 240 -13.88 1.24 0.81
N ARG A 241 -13.64 -0.04 1.13
CA ARG A 241 -12.30 -0.58 1.46
C ARG A 241 -11.52 -1.00 0.21
N GLY A 242 -12.21 -1.17 -0.92
CA GLY A 242 -11.60 -1.49 -2.20
C GLY A 242 -11.21 -0.25 -2.99
N LEU A 243 -10.26 -0.42 -3.91
CA LEU A 243 -9.73 0.64 -4.77
C LEU A 243 -10.02 0.36 -6.24
N SER A 244 -10.31 1.42 -6.98
CA SER A 244 -10.25 1.46 -8.44
C SER A 244 -9.03 2.26 -8.86
N VAL A 245 -8.10 1.61 -9.54
CA VAL A 245 -6.89 2.25 -10.08
C VAL A 245 -7.02 2.33 -11.59
N THR A 246 -6.85 3.52 -12.15
CA THR A 246 -6.81 3.72 -13.60
C THR A 246 -5.41 4.16 -14.00
N ILE A 247 -4.81 3.48 -14.96
CA ILE A 247 -3.53 3.86 -15.56
C ILE A 247 -3.79 4.16 -17.03
N THR A 248 -3.37 5.34 -17.47
CA THR A 248 -3.41 5.74 -18.87
C THR A 248 -2.00 5.92 -19.38
N ILE A 249 -1.61 5.17 -20.41
CA ILE A 249 -0.31 5.28 -21.10
C ILE A 249 -0.61 5.57 -22.57
N ALA A 250 -0.05 6.67 -23.08
CA ALA A 250 -0.48 7.25 -24.36
C ALA A 250 -2.02 7.41 -24.41
N ASP A 251 -2.70 6.78 -25.37
CA ASP A 251 -4.17 6.84 -25.53
C ASP A 251 -4.90 5.60 -24.97
N LYS A 252 -4.17 4.68 -24.32
CA LYS A 252 -4.75 3.44 -23.78
C LYS A 252 -5.02 3.59 -22.29
N LYS A 253 -6.26 3.30 -21.92
CA LYS A 253 -6.74 3.33 -20.54
C LYS A 253 -6.90 1.90 -20.02
N TYR A 254 -6.28 1.63 -18.88
CA TYR A 254 -6.35 0.36 -18.15
C TYR A 254 -7.00 0.63 -16.79
N GLN A 255 -8.03 -0.14 -16.43
CA GLN A 255 -8.75 0.01 -15.17
C GLN A 255 -8.64 -1.28 -14.36
N PHE A 256 -8.21 -1.14 -13.12
CA PHE A 256 -7.93 -2.21 -12.19
C PHE A 256 -8.77 -2.07 -10.93
N ILE A 257 -9.09 -3.19 -10.33
CA ILE A 257 -9.83 -3.30 -9.08
C ILE A 257 -8.94 -4.04 -8.07
N LEU A 258 -8.82 -3.45 -6.88
CA LEU A 258 -8.37 -4.12 -5.66
C LEU A 258 -9.61 -4.22 -4.78
N ASP A 259 -10.18 -5.42 -4.63
CA ASP A 259 -11.40 -5.68 -3.84
C ASP A 259 -11.16 -6.79 -2.83
#